data_AF-A0A837G432-F1
#
_entry.id   AF-A0A837G432-F1
#
_cell.length_a   1.000
_cell.length_b   1.000
_cell.length_c   1.000
_cell.angle_alpha   90.00
_cell.angle_beta   90.00
_cell.angle_gamma   90.00
#
_symmetry.space_group_name_H-M   'P 1'
#
loop_
_entity.id
_entity.type
_entity.pdbx_description
1 polymer ?
#
loop_
_entity_poly.entity_id
_entity_poly.type
_entity_poly.pdbx_seq_one_letter_code
_entity_poly.pdbx_strand_id
1 'polypeptide(L)'
;MFMAQCFRFGRRRCSPLNWALSFNEDNMDYEEIKRQGIAGFVEDEEQTRPERIVRFVELNELFSPQGDMLFTGGLQSSLAFHELANSYVNGNYMAVVLLCQAFIEHSLSGEFIMRGQNAIAESSFKKILESAKGAEIISEALFEQLEVLRKIRNPYVHAKAGLKNGSLAKKMIDGRFESAEDLAKSDALKSLGILKSFVHENVFMWTPQPEA
;
A
#
# COMPACT_ATOMS: atom_id res chain seq x y z
N MET A 1 2.63 31.49 9.13
CA MET A 1 3.31 31.70 7.83
C MET A 1 3.27 30.38 7.09
N PHE A 2 2.28 30.19 6.21
CA PHE A 2 2.20 28.98 5.38
C PHE A 2 3.22 29.10 4.26
N MET A 3 4.33 28.36 4.35
CA MET A 3 5.17 28.15 3.18
C MET A 3 4.37 27.27 2.22
N ALA A 4 3.92 27.83 1.11
CA ALA A 4 3.60 27.03 -0.06
C ALA A 4 4.89 26.33 -0.48
N GLN A 5 5.01 25.03 -0.16
CA GLN A 5 6.04 24.21 -0.75
C GLN A 5 5.69 24.09 -2.24
N CYS A 6 6.40 24.86 -3.08
CA CYS A 6 6.53 24.50 -4.47
C CYS A 6 7.15 23.09 -4.50
N PHE A 7 6.37 22.09 -4.92
CA PHE A 7 6.85 20.73 -5.14
C PHE A 7 7.91 20.74 -6.25
N ARG A 8 9.17 20.94 -5.90
CA ARG A 8 10.28 20.41 -6.68
C ARG A 8 10.43 18.96 -6.30
N PHE A 9 9.75 18.09 -7.05
CA PHE A 9 10.09 16.67 -7.07
C PHE A 9 11.60 16.56 -7.33
N GLY A 10 12.27 15.73 -6.52
CA GLY A 10 13.71 15.53 -6.56
C GLY A 10 14.23 15.37 -7.98
N ARG A 11 15.40 15.98 -8.21
CA ARG A 11 16.18 16.08 -9.45
C ARG A 11 15.71 15.10 -10.56
N ARG A 12 14.97 15.64 -11.54
CA ARG A 12 14.53 14.99 -12.80
C ARG A 12 13.30 14.08 -12.78
N ARG A 13 12.36 14.22 -11.84
CA ARG A 13 10.99 13.70 -12.02
C ARG A 13 10.03 14.83 -12.42
N CYS A 14 9.85 15.06 -13.72
CA CYS A 14 8.76 15.90 -14.22
C CYS A 14 7.47 15.08 -14.22
N SER A 15 6.69 15.16 -13.13
CA SER A 15 5.31 14.67 -13.14
C SER A 15 4.52 15.37 -14.26
N PRO A 16 3.78 14.64 -15.12
CA PRO A 16 2.90 15.25 -16.13
C PRO A 16 1.92 16.29 -15.54
N LEU A 17 1.54 16.11 -14.27
CA LEU A 17 0.66 17.04 -13.55
C LEU A 17 1.35 18.36 -13.19
N ASN A 18 2.66 18.35 -12.90
CA ASN A 18 3.40 19.58 -12.63
C ASN A 18 3.53 20.43 -13.90
N TRP A 19 3.65 19.79 -15.06
CA TRP A 19 3.56 20.48 -16.34
C TRP A 19 2.17 21.08 -16.55
N ALA A 20 1.10 20.29 -16.38
CA ALA A 20 -0.27 20.77 -16.56
C ALA A 20 -0.66 21.97 -15.67
N LEU A 21 -0.08 22.08 -14.46
CA LEU A 21 -0.42 23.13 -13.48
C LEU A 21 0.38 24.44 -13.61
N SER A 22 1.33 24.53 -14.56
CA SER A 22 2.28 25.65 -14.65
C SER A 22 2.03 26.68 -15.75
N PHE A 23 0.94 26.59 -16.54
CA PHE A 23 0.81 27.36 -17.79
C PHE A 23 -0.41 28.30 -17.86
N ASN A 24 -0.16 29.51 -18.39
CA ASN A 24 -1.18 30.51 -18.75
C ASN A 24 -1.97 30.03 -19.98
N GLU A 25 -3.30 30.17 -19.92
CA GLU A 25 -4.27 29.61 -20.88
C GLU A 25 -4.25 30.22 -22.29
N ASP A 26 -3.59 31.38 -22.49
CA ASP A 26 -3.85 32.23 -23.66
C ASP A 26 -3.16 31.83 -24.98
N ASN A 27 -2.35 30.75 -25.03
CA ASN A 27 -1.74 30.25 -26.28
C ASN A 27 -1.31 28.77 -26.16
N MET A 28 -2.28 27.87 -26.03
CA MET A 28 -2.00 26.44 -25.82
C MET A 28 -2.17 25.62 -27.10
N ASP A 29 -1.06 25.10 -27.64
CA ASP A 29 -1.10 24.01 -28.62
C ASP A 29 -1.27 22.67 -27.88
N TYR A 30 -2.52 22.22 -27.78
CA TYR A 30 -2.88 21.00 -27.07
C TYR A 30 -2.20 19.74 -27.64
N GLU A 31 -1.97 19.70 -28.96
CA GLU A 31 -1.34 18.55 -29.60
C GLU A 31 0.15 18.44 -29.24
N GLU A 32 0.84 19.57 -29.11
CA GLU A 32 2.23 19.58 -28.66
C GLU A 32 2.36 19.16 -27.19
N ILE A 33 1.47 19.62 -26.30
CA ILE A 33 1.45 19.19 -24.89
C ILE A 33 1.21 17.68 -24.79
N LYS A 34 0.26 17.16 -25.57
CA LYS A 34 -0.03 15.73 -25.62
C LYS A 34 1.19 14.93 -26.10
N ARG A 35 1.86 15.38 -27.16
CA ARG A 35 3.10 14.75 -27.65
C ARG A 35 4.17 14.72 -26.58
N GLN A 36 4.43 15.84 -25.91
CA GLN A 36 5.44 15.94 -24.86
C GLN A 36 5.09 15.07 -23.64
N GLY A 37 3.82 15.03 -23.23
CA GLY A 37 3.36 14.15 -22.15
C GLY A 37 3.56 12.67 -22.46
N ILE A 38 3.25 12.25 -23.69
CA ILE A 38 3.49 10.86 -24.14
C ILE A 38 4.99 10.54 -24.17
N ALA A 39 5.82 11.43 -24.71
CA ALA A 39 7.26 11.23 -24.77
C ALA A 39 7.87 11.10 -23.37
N GLY A 40 7.46 11.96 -22.42
CA GLY A 40 7.91 11.89 -21.03
C GLY A 40 7.46 10.61 -20.32
N PHE A 41 6.25 10.13 -20.60
CA PHE A 41 5.77 8.85 -20.06
C PHE A 41 6.60 7.66 -20.56
N VAL A 42 6.93 7.62 -21.86
CA VAL A 42 7.74 6.55 -22.46
C VAL A 42 9.16 6.56 -21.88
N GLU A 43 9.77 7.75 -21.76
CA GLU A 43 11.09 7.90 -21.16
C GLU A 43 11.12 7.43 -19.69
N ASP A 44 10.11 7.81 -18.89
CA ASP A 44 9.98 7.36 -17.50
C ASP A 44 9.81 5.84 -17.40
N GLU A 45 9.00 5.24 -18.30
CA GLU A 45 8.83 3.79 -18.35
C GLU A 45 10.15 3.07 -18.63
N GLU A 46 10.93 3.55 -19.60
CA GLU A 46 12.23 2.97 -19.95
C GLU A 46 13.23 3.08 -18.80
N GLN A 47 13.28 4.23 -18.12
CA GLN A 47 14.19 4.47 -17.00
C GLN A 47 13.83 3.66 -15.75
N THR A 48 12.54 3.49 -15.45
CA THR A 48 12.08 2.81 -14.24
C THR A 48 11.91 1.30 -14.39
N ARG A 49 11.87 0.78 -15.63
CA ARG A 49 11.69 -0.65 -15.93
C ARG A 49 12.64 -1.57 -15.14
N PRO A 50 13.95 -1.32 -15.02
CA PRO A 50 14.85 -2.20 -14.26
C PRO A 50 14.45 -2.34 -12.79
N GLU A 51 14.09 -1.23 -12.13
CA GLU A 51 13.67 -1.23 -10.72
C GLU A 51 12.30 -1.90 -10.53
N ARG A 52 11.39 -1.74 -11.48
CA ARG A 52 10.09 -2.43 -11.49
C ARG A 52 10.25 -3.94 -11.57
N ILE A 53 11.20 -4.44 -12.38
CA ILE A 53 11.53 -5.87 -12.47
C ILE A 53 12.08 -6.38 -11.13
N VAL A 54 12.99 -5.64 -10.48
CA VAL A 54 13.51 -6.03 -9.15
C VAL A 54 12.38 -6.17 -8.14
N ARG A 55 11.49 -5.16 -8.04
CA ARG A 55 10.34 -5.22 -7.12
C ARG A 55 9.35 -6.34 -7.46
N PHE A 56 9.17 -6.65 -8.75
CA PHE A 56 8.37 -7.78 -9.18
C PHE A 56 8.96 -9.11 -8.68
N VAL A 57 10.27 -9.30 -8.78
CA VAL A 57 10.95 -10.50 -8.26
C VAL A 57 10.82 -10.57 -6.74
N GLU A 58 11.12 -9.47 -6.02
CA GLU A 58 10.98 -9.39 -4.55
C GLU A 58 9.56 -9.78 -4.09
N LEU A 59 8.53 -9.28 -4.78
CA LEU A 59 7.14 -9.57 -4.45
C LEU A 59 6.81 -11.05 -4.66
N ASN A 60 7.29 -11.65 -5.76
CA ASN A 60 7.07 -13.07 -6.02
C ASN A 60 7.77 -13.92 -4.96
N GLU A 61 9.04 -13.65 -4.65
CA GLU A 61 9.78 -14.37 -3.61
C GLU A 61 9.09 -14.27 -2.23
N LEU A 62 8.43 -13.15 -1.94
CA LEU A 62 7.73 -12.97 -0.69
C LEU A 62 6.50 -13.88 -0.57
N PHE A 63 5.71 -14.03 -1.65
CA PHE A 63 4.44 -14.76 -1.64
C PHE A 63 4.48 -16.16 -2.29
N SER A 64 5.63 -16.60 -2.83
CA SER A 64 5.75 -17.89 -3.51
C SER A 64 5.61 -19.09 -2.56
N PRO A 65 5.02 -20.21 -3.03
CA PRO A 65 4.36 -20.38 -4.34
C PRO A 65 2.96 -19.75 -4.38
N GLN A 66 2.63 -19.11 -5.50
CA GLN A 66 1.31 -18.53 -5.75
C GLN A 66 0.32 -19.63 -6.14
N GLY A 67 -0.44 -20.15 -5.16
CA GLY A 67 -1.61 -20.99 -5.41
C GLY A 67 -2.89 -20.17 -5.58
N ASP A 68 -3.99 -20.85 -5.90
CA ASP A 68 -5.31 -20.24 -5.88
C ASP A 68 -5.69 -19.93 -4.43
N MET A 69 -5.94 -18.65 -4.14
CA MET A 69 -6.29 -18.16 -2.80
C MET A 69 -7.80 -17.95 -2.70
N LEU A 70 -8.39 -18.41 -1.58
CA LEU A 70 -9.77 -18.13 -1.25
C LEU A 70 -9.86 -16.92 -0.29
N PHE A 71 -10.38 -15.80 -0.78
CA PHE A 71 -10.55 -14.60 0.03
C PHE A 71 -11.96 -14.52 0.65
N THR A 72 -12.02 -14.50 1.98
CA THR A 72 -13.27 -14.36 2.75
C THR A 72 -13.83 -12.93 2.74
N GLY A 73 -13.01 -11.94 2.38
CA GLY A 73 -13.40 -10.52 2.35
C GLY A 73 -14.11 -10.06 1.07
N GLY A 74 -14.49 -10.98 0.18
CA GLY A 74 -15.22 -10.68 -1.05
C GLY A 74 -14.47 -9.81 -2.06
N LEU A 75 -15.21 -9.07 -2.89
CA LEU A 75 -14.66 -8.27 -4.00
C LEU A 75 -13.63 -7.23 -3.54
N GLN A 76 -13.83 -6.64 -2.37
CA GLN A 76 -12.94 -5.63 -1.81
C GLN A 76 -11.56 -6.22 -1.48
N SER A 77 -11.52 -7.38 -0.84
CA SER A 77 -10.26 -8.08 -0.57
C SER A 77 -9.56 -8.50 -1.86
N SER A 78 -10.31 -9.03 -2.84
CA SER A 78 -9.75 -9.40 -4.14
C SER A 78 -9.16 -8.19 -4.88
N LEU A 79 -9.86 -7.06 -4.91
CA LEU A 79 -9.39 -5.84 -5.55
C LEU A 79 -8.15 -5.29 -4.84
N ALA A 80 -8.17 -5.22 -3.50
CA ALA A 80 -7.06 -4.71 -2.71
C ALA A 80 -5.79 -5.54 -2.92
N PHE A 81 -5.91 -6.88 -2.96
CA PHE A 81 -4.78 -7.77 -3.20
C PHE A 81 -4.19 -7.59 -4.61
N HIS A 82 -5.05 -7.45 -5.63
CA HIS A 82 -4.61 -7.24 -7.00
C HIS A 82 -3.93 -5.87 -7.19
N GLU A 83 -4.52 -4.80 -6.66
CA GLU A 83 -3.96 -3.45 -6.74
C GLU A 83 -2.67 -3.31 -5.92
N LEU A 84 -2.51 -4.08 -4.85
CA LEU A 84 -1.33 -4.07 -4.01
C LEU A 84 -0.08 -4.50 -4.78
N ALA A 85 -0.19 -5.58 -5.56
CA ALA A 85 0.93 -6.08 -6.36
C ALA A 85 1.38 -5.03 -7.38
N ASN A 86 0.41 -4.46 -8.12
CA ASN A 86 0.67 -3.39 -9.08
C ASN A 86 1.25 -2.14 -8.40
N SER A 87 0.75 -1.78 -7.22
CA SER A 87 1.24 -0.62 -6.47
C SER A 87 2.69 -0.79 -6.03
N TYR A 88 3.06 -1.98 -5.54
CA TYR A 88 4.44 -2.24 -5.11
C TYR A 88 5.41 -2.22 -6.28
N VAL A 89 5.08 -2.92 -7.38
CA VAL A 89 5.90 -2.96 -8.60
C VAL A 89 6.15 -1.56 -9.15
N ASN A 90 5.18 -0.65 -9.08
CA ASN A 90 5.30 0.72 -9.56
C ASN A 90 5.85 1.72 -8.52
N GLY A 91 6.13 1.30 -7.28
CA GLY A 91 6.73 2.18 -6.26
C GLY A 91 5.74 3.07 -5.52
N ASN A 92 4.45 2.75 -5.61
CA ASN A 92 3.39 3.46 -4.89
C ASN A 92 3.31 2.97 -3.43
N TYR A 93 4.39 3.16 -2.66
CA TYR A 93 4.57 2.53 -1.36
C TYR A 93 3.50 2.91 -0.33
N MET A 94 3.02 4.16 -0.34
CA MET A 94 1.89 4.56 0.51
C MET A 94 0.63 3.76 0.17
N ALA A 95 0.34 3.56 -1.11
CA ALA A 95 -0.79 2.75 -1.54
C ALA A 95 -0.64 1.29 -1.06
N VAL A 96 0.56 0.73 -1.14
CA VAL A 96 0.85 -0.63 -0.62
C VAL A 96 0.48 -0.77 0.85
N VAL A 97 0.88 0.20 1.70
CA VAL A 97 0.53 0.20 3.13
C VAL A 97 -0.99 0.21 3.33
N LEU A 98 -1.71 1.04 2.59
CA LEU A 98 -3.16 1.17 2.69
C LEU A 98 -3.89 -0.08 2.19
N LEU A 99 -3.44 -0.64 1.06
CA LEU A 99 -4.02 -1.83 0.46
C LEU A 99 -3.75 -3.08 1.31
N CYS A 100 -2.59 -3.19 1.97
CA CYS A 100 -2.34 -4.24 2.97
C CYS A 100 -3.41 -4.20 4.06
N GLN A 101 -3.65 -3.01 4.64
CA GLN A 101 -4.66 -2.86 5.68
C GLN A 101 -6.06 -3.18 5.14
N ALA A 102 -6.43 -2.65 3.98
CA ALA A 102 -7.75 -2.88 3.39
C ALA A 102 -8.01 -4.38 3.14
N PHE A 103 -7.03 -5.10 2.60
CA PHE A 103 -7.13 -6.54 2.42
C PHE A 103 -7.41 -7.28 3.73
N ILE A 104 -6.60 -7.00 4.77
CA ILE A 104 -6.71 -7.67 6.07
C ILE A 104 -8.02 -7.33 6.77
N GLU A 105 -8.38 -6.05 6.78
CA GLU A 105 -9.62 -5.54 7.38
C GLU A 105 -10.84 -6.20 6.73
N HIS A 106 -10.92 -6.21 5.40
CA HIS A 106 -12.03 -6.86 4.70
C HIS A 106 -12.05 -8.38 4.89
N SER A 107 -10.89 -9.04 4.92
CA SER A 107 -10.82 -10.49 5.16
C SER A 107 -11.35 -10.87 6.55
N LEU A 108 -10.96 -10.12 7.59
CA LEU A 108 -11.47 -10.33 8.95
C LEU A 108 -12.94 -9.94 9.08
N SER A 109 -13.38 -8.85 8.46
CA SER A 109 -14.80 -8.48 8.41
C SER A 109 -15.62 -9.57 7.73
N GLY A 110 -15.13 -10.17 6.64
CA GLY A 110 -15.76 -11.28 5.95
C GLY A 110 -15.98 -12.49 6.86
N GLU A 111 -14.97 -12.85 7.65
CA GLU A 111 -15.06 -13.92 8.65
C GLU A 111 -16.17 -13.64 9.69
N PHE A 112 -16.28 -12.40 10.17
CA PHE A 112 -17.34 -12.02 11.10
C PHE A 112 -18.74 -12.02 10.46
N ILE A 113 -18.85 -11.61 9.19
CA ILE A 113 -20.12 -11.69 8.44
C ILE A 113 -20.57 -13.14 8.30
N MET A 114 -19.65 -14.05 7.96
CA MET A 114 -19.93 -15.49 7.85
C MET A 114 -20.40 -16.11 9.18
N ARG A 115 -19.97 -15.54 10.32
CA ARG A 115 -20.41 -15.91 11.67
C ARG A 115 -21.70 -15.20 12.12
N GLY A 116 -22.32 -14.38 11.27
CA GLY A 116 -23.52 -13.60 11.58
C GLY A 116 -23.27 -12.39 12.49
N GLN A 117 -22.02 -11.95 12.63
CA GLN A 117 -21.59 -10.87 13.54
C GLN A 117 -21.36 -9.54 12.79
N ASN A 118 -22.36 -9.09 12.03
CA ASN A 118 -22.26 -7.92 11.15
C ASN A 118 -21.84 -6.64 11.89
N ALA A 119 -22.31 -6.44 13.14
CA ALA A 119 -21.94 -5.27 13.94
C ALA A 119 -20.44 -5.21 14.30
N ILE A 120 -19.74 -6.35 14.31
CA ILE A 120 -18.29 -6.40 14.46
C ILE A 120 -17.61 -6.15 13.11
N ALA A 121 -18.11 -6.78 12.06
CA ALA A 121 -17.59 -6.63 10.70
C ALA A 121 -17.63 -5.18 10.18
N GLU A 122 -18.64 -4.40 10.58
CA GLU A 122 -18.82 -3.00 10.20
C GLU A 122 -18.11 -2.01 11.13
N SER A 123 -17.37 -2.51 12.12
CA SER A 123 -16.71 -1.67 13.11
C SER A 123 -15.32 -1.19 12.65
N SER A 124 -14.69 -0.32 13.44
CA SER A 124 -13.33 0.14 13.13
C SER A 124 -12.33 -1.01 13.08
N PHE A 125 -11.31 -0.92 12.21
CA PHE A 125 -10.21 -1.90 12.14
C PHE A 125 -9.67 -2.34 13.51
N LYS A 126 -9.44 -1.41 14.43
CA LYS A 126 -8.97 -1.73 15.79
C LYS A 126 -9.91 -2.71 16.52
N LYS A 127 -11.21 -2.46 16.48
CA LYS A 127 -12.22 -3.31 17.12
C LYS A 127 -12.34 -4.66 16.42
N ILE A 128 -12.18 -4.71 15.09
CA ILE A 128 -12.10 -5.96 14.33
C ILE A 128 -10.90 -6.79 14.80
N LEU A 129 -9.72 -6.19 14.95
CA LEU A 129 -8.52 -6.89 15.45
C LEU A 129 -8.71 -7.44 16.87
N GLU A 130 -9.22 -6.62 17.79
CA GLU A 130 -9.48 -7.04 19.18
C GLU A 130 -10.49 -8.20 19.23
N SER A 131 -11.53 -8.13 18.40
CA SER A 131 -12.55 -9.19 18.29
C SER A 131 -11.96 -10.46 17.66
N ALA A 132 -11.14 -10.32 16.62
CA ALA A 132 -10.54 -11.45 15.90
C ALA A 132 -9.59 -12.23 16.81
N LYS A 133 -8.80 -11.52 17.62
CA LYS A 133 -7.96 -12.12 18.67
C LYS A 133 -8.82 -12.82 19.72
N GLY A 134 -9.84 -12.15 20.25
CA GLY A 134 -10.72 -12.71 21.28
C GLY A 134 -11.51 -13.94 20.83
N ALA A 135 -11.78 -14.05 19.52
CA ALA A 135 -12.44 -15.21 18.90
C ALA A 135 -11.45 -16.26 18.36
N GLU A 136 -10.15 -16.12 18.64
CA GLU A 136 -9.07 -17.02 18.19
C GLU A 136 -9.02 -17.20 16.66
N ILE A 137 -9.49 -16.21 15.90
CA ILE A 137 -9.37 -16.17 14.43
C ILE A 137 -7.92 -15.89 14.02
N ILE A 138 -7.21 -15.10 14.84
CA ILE A 138 -5.80 -14.78 14.67
C ILE A 138 -5.04 -15.07 15.96
N SER A 139 -3.78 -15.46 15.82
CA SER A 139 -2.84 -15.71 16.89
C SER A 139 -2.43 -14.40 17.60
N GLU A 140 -1.96 -14.52 18.84
CA GLU A 140 -1.37 -13.39 19.59
C GLU A 140 -0.23 -12.74 18.80
N ALA A 141 0.63 -13.57 18.19
CA ALA A 141 1.78 -13.11 17.42
C ALA A 141 1.34 -12.31 16.19
N LEU A 142 0.31 -12.77 15.46
CA LEU A 142 -0.24 -12.05 14.33
C LEU A 142 -0.96 -10.77 14.76
N PHE A 143 -1.73 -10.80 15.85
CA PHE A 143 -2.38 -9.60 16.39
C PHE A 143 -1.38 -8.47 16.67
N GLU A 144 -0.25 -8.77 17.31
CA GLU A 144 0.80 -7.78 17.57
C GLU A 144 1.40 -7.22 16.27
N GLN A 145 1.59 -8.06 15.25
CA GLN A 145 2.00 -7.62 13.92
C GLN A 145 0.97 -6.68 13.26
N LEU A 146 -0.33 -6.99 13.37
CA LEU A 146 -1.41 -6.18 12.82
C LEU A 146 -1.55 -4.83 13.55
N GLU A 147 -1.29 -4.78 14.85
CA GLU A 147 -1.20 -3.51 15.59
C GLU A 147 -0.02 -2.65 15.13
N VAL A 148 1.10 -3.28 14.75
CA VAL A 148 2.22 -2.59 14.11
C VAL A 148 1.81 -2.02 12.75
N LEU A 149 1.11 -2.79 11.91
CA LEU A 149 0.59 -2.30 10.63
C LEU A 149 -0.33 -1.08 10.82
N ARG A 150 -1.27 -1.14 11.76
CA ARG A 150 -2.17 -0.03 12.08
C ARG A 150 -1.38 1.23 12.47
N LYS A 151 -0.33 1.08 13.28
CA LYS A 151 0.55 2.20 13.69
C LYS A 151 1.41 2.73 12.53
N ILE A 152 1.83 1.87 11.60
CA ILE A 152 2.54 2.27 10.37
C ILE A 152 1.62 3.11 9.48
N ARG A 153 0.35 2.73 9.34
CA ARG A 153 -0.64 3.39 8.48
C ARG A 153 -1.09 4.75 9.01
N ASN A 154 -1.20 4.92 10.33
CA ASN A 154 -1.77 6.13 10.94
C ASN A 154 -1.19 7.46 10.42
N PRO A 155 0.13 7.65 10.28
CA PRO A 155 0.71 8.90 9.79
C PRO A 155 0.34 9.24 8.33
N TYR A 156 -0.01 8.24 7.51
CA TYR A 156 -0.36 8.44 6.09
C TYR A 156 -1.80 8.92 5.89
N VAL A 157 -2.68 8.71 6.87
CA VAL A 157 -4.13 8.99 6.73
C VAL A 157 -4.66 9.96 7.77
N HIS A 158 -4.00 10.10 8.91
CA HIS A 158 -4.41 10.99 9.98
C HIS A 158 -3.43 12.15 10.08
N ALA A 159 -3.86 13.32 9.62
CA ALA A 159 -3.05 14.52 9.70
C ALA A 159 -2.73 14.86 11.16
N LYS A 160 -1.45 15.10 11.44
CA LYS A 160 -1.00 15.61 12.75
C LYS A 160 -0.17 16.87 12.55
N ALA A 161 -0.49 17.90 13.32
CA ALA A 161 0.25 19.15 13.27
C ALA A 161 1.68 18.98 13.83
N GLY A 162 2.69 19.39 13.05
CA GLY A 162 4.08 19.46 13.48
C GLY A 162 4.73 18.12 13.84
N LEU A 163 5.64 18.15 14.80
CA LEU A 163 6.42 16.99 15.27
C LEU A 163 5.73 16.23 16.41
N LYS A 164 4.39 16.15 16.40
CA LYS A 164 3.65 15.35 17.38
C LYS A 164 3.89 13.86 17.18
N ASN A 165 3.79 13.07 18.25
CA ASN A 165 3.92 11.62 18.20
C ASN A 165 2.98 11.01 17.16
N GLY A 166 3.53 10.20 16.26
CA GLY A 166 2.80 9.58 15.14
C GLY A 166 2.50 10.52 13.97
N SER A 167 3.18 11.67 13.84
CA SER A 167 3.23 12.41 12.57
C SER A 167 4.29 11.80 11.65
N LEU A 168 4.11 11.93 10.33
CA LEU A 168 5.05 11.39 9.34
C LEU A 168 6.43 12.06 9.48
N ALA A 169 6.46 13.38 9.67
CA ALA A 169 7.68 14.15 9.87
C ALA A 169 8.48 13.67 11.10
N LYS A 170 7.81 13.41 12.24
CA LYS A 170 8.49 12.87 13.42
C LYS A 170 9.04 11.47 13.16
N LYS A 171 8.26 10.61 12.48
CA LYS A 171 8.69 9.25 12.12
C LYS A 171 9.93 9.26 11.22
N MET A 172 10.01 10.17 10.25
CA MET A 172 11.20 10.36 9.40
C MET A 172 12.44 10.72 10.23
N ILE A 173 12.31 11.70 11.14
CA ILE A 173 13.42 12.16 12.00
C ILE A 173 13.89 11.03 12.93
N ASP A 174 12.95 10.37 13.62
CA ASP A 174 13.27 9.33 14.59
C ASP A 174 13.89 8.09 13.91
N GLY A 175 13.39 7.75 12.71
CA GLY A 175 13.91 6.64 11.90
C GLY A 175 15.16 6.99 11.08
N ARG A 176 15.60 8.24 11.08
CA ARG A 176 16.76 8.75 10.31
C ARG A 176 16.66 8.45 8.80
N PHE A 177 15.47 8.57 8.23
CA PHE A 177 15.26 8.39 6.80
C PHE A 177 15.72 9.64 6.03
N GLU A 178 16.42 9.42 4.91
CA GLU A 178 16.92 10.51 4.05
C GLU A 178 15.81 11.17 3.25
N SER A 179 14.79 10.39 2.85
CA SER A 179 13.64 10.88 2.11
C SER A 179 12.31 10.29 2.59
N ALA A 180 11.21 10.95 2.24
CA ALA A 180 9.86 10.41 2.50
C ALA A 180 9.59 9.13 1.70
N GLU A 181 10.21 8.98 0.53
CA GLU A 181 10.11 7.80 -0.32
C GLU A 181 10.79 6.59 0.35
N ASP A 182 11.96 6.77 0.97
CA ASP A 182 12.67 5.69 1.69
C ASP A 182 11.88 5.22 2.91
N LEU A 183 11.30 6.16 3.68
CA LEU A 183 10.40 5.82 4.78
C LEU A 183 9.20 5.02 4.27
N ALA A 184 8.55 5.49 3.20
CA ALA A 184 7.39 4.83 2.63
C ALA A 184 7.75 3.42 2.12
N LYS A 185 8.90 3.25 1.45
CA LYS A 185 9.40 1.95 1.00
C LYS A 185 9.63 1.01 2.18
N SER A 186 10.29 1.48 3.24
CA SER A 186 10.52 0.68 4.45
C SER A 186 9.21 0.26 5.12
N ASP A 187 8.22 1.16 5.16
CA ASP A 187 6.89 0.88 5.70
C ASP A 187 6.12 -0.11 4.85
N ALA A 188 6.20 0.00 3.52
CA ALA A 188 5.58 -0.92 2.57
C ALA A 188 6.15 -2.33 2.70
N LEU A 189 7.48 -2.47 2.72
CA LEU A 189 8.15 -3.76 2.94
C LEU A 189 7.71 -4.42 4.25
N LYS A 190 7.67 -3.65 5.34
CA LYS A 190 7.21 -4.16 6.64
C LYS A 190 5.73 -4.56 6.60
N SER A 191 4.89 -3.80 5.91
CA SER A 191 3.47 -4.09 5.74
C SER A 191 3.24 -5.35 4.90
N LEU A 192 4.03 -5.56 3.84
CA LEU A 192 4.00 -6.77 3.02
C LEU A 192 4.44 -8.01 3.83
N GLY A 193 5.45 -7.88 4.69
CA GLY A 193 5.85 -8.96 5.60
C GLY A 193 4.72 -9.36 6.56
N ILE A 194 3.99 -8.38 7.10
CA ILE A 194 2.82 -8.62 7.96
C ILE A 194 1.67 -9.27 7.16
N LEU A 195 1.43 -8.79 5.94
CA LEU A 195 0.44 -9.37 5.03
C LEU A 195 0.77 -10.84 4.71
N LYS A 196 2.06 -11.16 4.48
CA LYS A 196 2.49 -12.55 4.28
C LYS A 196 2.13 -13.42 5.48
N SER A 197 2.41 -12.98 6.71
CA SER A 197 2.03 -13.71 7.93
C SER A 197 0.52 -13.94 7.99
N PHE A 198 -0.27 -12.91 7.69
CA PHE A 198 -1.73 -12.99 7.67
C PHE A 198 -2.24 -13.99 6.61
N VAL A 199 -1.73 -13.91 5.39
CA VAL A 199 -2.11 -14.82 4.30
C VAL A 199 -1.78 -16.27 4.68
N HIS A 200 -0.60 -16.51 5.25
CA HIS A 200 -0.19 -17.86 5.67
C HIS A 200 -1.08 -18.43 6.80
N GLU A 201 -1.54 -17.59 7.73
CA GLU A 201 -2.35 -18.05 8.86
C GLU A 201 -3.84 -18.15 8.53
N ASN A 202 -4.36 -17.25 7.69
CA ASN A 202 -5.81 -17.02 7.55
C ASN A 202 -6.37 -17.24 6.14
N VAL A 203 -5.53 -17.36 5.11
CA VAL A 203 -6.00 -17.53 3.73
C VAL A 203 -5.77 -18.97 3.30
N PHE A 204 -6.84 -19.64 2.91
CA PHE A 204 -6.74 -20.97 2.33
C PHE A 204 -6.11 -20.86 0.93
N MET A 205 -5.01 -21.59 0.72
CA MET A 205 -4.30 -21.67 -0.54
C MET A 205 -4.34 -23.10 -1.07
N TRP A 206 -4.84 -23.25 -2.30
CA TRP A 206 -4.77 -24.50 -3.04
C TRP A 206 -3.62 -24.44 -4.05
N THR A 207 -2.73 -25.43 -4.01
CA THR A 207 -1.68 -25.59 -5.01
C THR A 207 -2.01 -26.81 -5.86
N PRO A 208 -2.12 -26.67 -7.20
CA PRO A 208 -2.29 -27.82 -8.08
C PRO A 208 -1.12 -28.78 -7.87
N GLN A 209 -1.40 -30.06 -7.64
CA GLN A 209 -0.33 -31.06 -7.70
C GLN A 209 0.11 -31.22 -9.16
N PRO A 210 1.41 -31.30 -9.44
CA PRO A 210 1.87 -31.58 -10.80
C PRO A 210 1.25 -32.91 -11.24
N GLU A 211 0.61 -32.91 -12.41
CA GLU A 211 0.10 -34.13 -13.03
C GLU A 211 1.27 -35.12 -13.18
N ALA A 212 1.07 -36.35 -12.68
CA ALA A 212 2.08 -37.41 -12.61
C ALA A 212 2.41 -38.00 -14.00
#